data_AF-A0A928VDY1-F1
#
_entry.id   AF-A0A928VDY1-F1
#
_cell.length_a   1.000
_cell.length_b   1.000
_cell.length_c   1.000
_cell.angle_alpha   90.00
_cell.angle_beta   90.00
_cell.angle_gamma   90.00
#
_symmetry.space_group_name_H-M   'P 1'
#
loop_
_entity.id
_entity.type
_entity.pdbx_description
1 polymer ?
#
loop_
_entity_poly.entity_id
_entity_poly.type
_entity_poly.pdbx_seq_one_letter_code
_entity_poly.pdbx_strand_id
1 'polypeptide(L)' 'MLNRLRAYLDRIEITNSQTAQFICQWVPDRCPFERKVYLFNYCIQIPALCQLNPLYRQFLTLRYKSLMYLMRSNDLT' A
#
# COMPACT_ATOMS: atom_id res chain seq x y z
N MET A 1 -3.10 20.03 10.15
CA MET A 1 -3.00 19.85 8.68
C MET A 1 -3.02 18.37 8.29
N LEU A 2 -2.15 17.52 8.87
CA LEU A 2 -2.04 16.09 8.57
C LEU A 2 -3.36 15.29 8.63
N ASN A 3 -4.21 15.57 9.62
CA ASN A 3 -5.51 14.87 9.75
C ASN A 3 -6.48 15.17 8.60
N ARG A 4 -6.40 16.36 8.00
CA ARG A 4 -7.21 16.68 6.80
C ARG A 4 -6.75 15.87 5.60
N LEU A 5 -5.43 15.70 5.46
CA LEU A 5 -4.85 14.87 4.41
C LEU A 5 -5.22 13.39 4.60
N ARG A 6 -5.19 12.88 5.84
CA ARG A 6 -5.68 11.53 6.16
C ARG A 6 -7.13 11.34 5.74
N ALA A 7 -8.01 12.24 6.20
CA ALA A 7 -9.43 12.20 5.86
C ALA A 7 -9.68 12.34 4.35
N TYR A 8 -8.87 13.13 3.65
CA TYR A 8 -8.93 13.24 2.19
C TYR A 8 -8.58 11.90 1.52
N LEU A 9 -7.45 11.30 1.89
CA LEU A 9 -7.01 10.00 1.34
C LEU A 9 -8.04 8.89 1.64
N ASP A 10 -8.62 8.87 2.83
CA ASP A 10 -9.63 7.88 3.23
C ASP A 10 -10.92 7.99 2.39
N ARG A 11 -11.24 9.19 1.89
CA ARG A 11 -12.42 9.47 1.05
C ARG A 11 -12.21 9.21 -0.45
N ILE A 12 -10.98 8.92 -0.89
CA ILE A 12 -10.74 8.61 -2.30
C ILE A 12 -11.46 7.30 -2.64
N GLU A 13 -12.27 7.37 -3.68
CA GLU A 13 -12.94 6.22 -4.29
C GLU A 13 -12.25 5.87 -5.60
N ILE A 14 -12.12 4.57 -5.88
CA ILE A 14 -11.48 4.07 -7.09
C ILE A 14 -12.57 3.76 -8.12
N THR A 15 -12.55 4.46 -9.24
CA THR A 15 -13.56 4.38 -10.31
C THR A 15 -12.98 4.04 -11.68
N ASN A 16 -11.67 3.85 -11.78
CA ASN A 16 -10.96 3.58 -13.03
C ASN A 16 -9.95 2.44 -12.83
N SER A 17 -9.96 1.45 -13.74
CA SER A 17 -9.06 0.30 -13.72
C SER A 17 -7.59 0.70 -13.90
N GLN A 18 -7.29 1.70 -14.72
CA GLN A 18 -5.93 2.19 -14.93
C GLN A 18 -5.35 2.80 -13.64
N THR A 19 -6.14 3.64 -12.96
CA THR A 19 -5.75 4.22 -11.67
C THR A 19 -5.59 3.13 -10.61
N ALA A 20 -6.48 2.14 -10.59
CA ALA A 20 -6.39 1.01 -9.67
C ALA A 20 -5.11 0.19 -9.89
N GLN A 21 -4.77 -0.13 -11.14
CA GLN A 21 -3.52 -0.82 -11.49
C GLN A 21 -2.30 0.00 -11.09
N PHE A 22 -2.30 1.30 -11.37
CA PHE A 22 -1.22 2.20 -10.99
C PHE A 22 -1.00 2.21 -9.47
N ILE A 23 -2.06 2.37 -8.67
CA ILE A 23 -1.96 2.33 -7.21
C ILE A 23 -1.41 0.97 -6.75
N CYS A 24 -1.87 -0.12 -7.34
CA CYS A 24 -1.38 -1.46 -7.03
C CYS A 24 0.06 -1.72 -7.50
N GLN A 25 0.59 -0.99 -8.46
CA GLN A 25 2.00 -1.09 -8.85
C GLN A 25 2.89 -0.27 -7.93
N TRP A 26 2.41 0.89 -7.48
CA TRP A 26 3.19 1.82 -6.67
C TRP A 26 3.21 1.52 -5.18
N VAL A 27 2.07 1.11 -4.60
CA VAL A 27 1.99 0.79 -3.17
C VAL A 27 2.30 -0.69 -3.00
N PRO A 28 3.42 -1.10 -2.39
CA PRO A 28 3.78 -2.52 -2.30
C PRO A 28 2.86 -3.33 -1.37
N ASP A 29 2.71 -4.63 -1.65
CA ASP A 29 1.95 -5.58 -0.82
C ASP A 29 2.55 -5.81 0.57
N ARG A 30 3.87 -5.66 0.67
CA ARG A 30 4.64 -5.89 1.90
C ARG A 30 5.38 -4.62 2.26
N CYS A 31 5.76 -4.52 3.53
CA CYS A 31 6.56 -3.40 3.98
C CYS A 31 7.95 -3.44 3.31
N PRO A 32 8.32 -2.48 2.45
CA PRO A 32 9.62 -2.52 1.77
C PRO A 32 10.80 -2.38 2.75
N PHE A 33 10.58 -1.82 3.93
CA PHE A 33 11.61 -1.71 4.96
C PHE A 33 11.85 -3.03 5.70
N GLU A 34 10.86 -3.91 5.78
CA GLU A 34 11.03 -5.22 6.43
C GLU A 34 11.84 -6.14 5.52
N ARG A 35 13.04 -6.51 5.96
CA ARG A 35 13.92 -7.40 5.20
C ARG A 35 14.96 -8.05 6.11
N LYS A 36 15.46 -9.20 5.68
CA LYS A 36 16.61 -9.86 6.30
C LYS A 36 17.85 -9.52 5.48
N VAL A 37 18.90 -9.07 6.16
CA VAL A 37 20.20 -8.77 5.57
C VAL A 37 21.19 -9.79 6.10
N TYR A 38 21.78 -10.57 5.19
CA TYR A 38 22.78 -11.57 5.52
C TYR A 38 24.18 -11.00 5.27
N LEU A 39 25.02 -11.02 6.29
CA LEU A 39 26.41 -10.57 6.27
C LEU A 39 27.27 -11.70 6.85
N PHE A 40 27.93 -12.46 5.96
CA PHE A 40 28.66 -13.67 6.32
C PHE A 40 27.79 -14.64 7.13
N ASN A 41 28.15 -14.93 8.38
CA ASN A 41 27.42 -15.81 9.29
C ASN A 41 26.37 -15.08 10.14
N TYR A 42 26.17 -13.77 9.93
CA TYR A 42 25.22 -12.96 10.68
C TYR A 42 23.98 -12.65 9.84
N CYS A 43 22.80 -12.79 10.46
CA CYS A 43 21.54 -12.35 9.88
C CYS A 43 20.98 -11.21 10.71
N ILE A 44 20.86 -10.02 10.12
CA ILE A 44 20.22 -8.87 10.72
C ILE A 44 18.80 -8.78 10.15
N GLN A 45 17.80 -8.73 11.02
CA GLN A 45 16.41 -8.56 10.64
C GLN A 45 16.00 -7.11 10.83
N ILE A 46 15.67 -6.42 9.73
CA ILE A 46 15.08 -5.08 9.78
C ILE A 46 13.57 -5.28 10.00
N PRO A 47 12.99 -4.74 11.09
CA PRO A 47 11.58 -4.92 11.39
C PRO A 47 10.70 -4.11 10.41
N ALA A 48 9.38 -4.30 10.50
CA ALA A 48 8.41 -3.55 9.72
C ALA A 48 8.35 -2.07 10.13
N LEU A 49 9.25 -1.25 9.58
CA LEU A 49 9.34 0.19 9.86
C LEU A 49 8.31 1.04 9.10
N CYS A 50 7.45 0.43 8.28
CA CYS A 50 6.48 1.16 7.45
C CYS A 50 5.48 2.00 8.26
N GLN A 51 5.23 1.63 9.52
CA GLN A 51 4.34 2.37 10.40
C GLN A 51 4.91 3.73 10.85
N LEU A 52 6.21 3.99 10.64
CA LEU A 52 6.79 5.31 10.86
C LEU A 52 6.20 6.37 9.91
N ASN A 53 5.73 5.95 8.72
CA ASN A 53 5.04 6.86 7.83
C ASN A 53 3.63 7.15 8.38
N PRO A 54 3.29 8.41 8.72
CA PRO A 54 2.01 8.77 9.33
C PRO A 54 0.78 8.56 8.44
N LEU A 55 0.97 8.21 7.16
CA LEU A 55 -0.06 7.96 6.16
C LEU A 55 -0.06 6.50 5.66
N TYR A 56 0.76 5.62 6.26
CA TYR A 56 0.90 4.24 5.80
C TYR A 56 -0.44 3.49 5.72
N ARG A 57 -1.29 3.66 6.74
CA ARG A 57 -2.62 3.04 6.78
C ARG A 57 -3.50 3.50 5.62
N GLN A 58 -3.49 4.79 5.30
CA GLN A 58 -4.26 5.35 4.18
C GLN A 58 -3.82 4.74 2.83
N PHE A 59 -2.51 4.59 2.62
CA PHE A 59 -2.00 3.96 1.39
C PHE A 59 -2.35 2.48 1.28
N LEU A 60 -2.29 1.72 2.39
CA LEU A 60 -2.77 0.34 2.42
C LEU A 60 -4.27 0.25 2.11
N THR A 61 -5.09 1.13 2.70
CA THR A 61 -6.53 1.19 2.40
C THR A 61 -6.78 1.50 0.93
N LEU A 62 -6.03 2.44 0.33
CA LEU A 62 -6.11 2.75 -1.09
C LEU A 62 -5.76 1.54 -1.96
N ARG A 63 -4.65 0.85 -1.66
CA ARG A 63 -4.28 -0.39 -2.36
C ARG A 63 -5.39 -1.42 -2.29
N TYR A 64 -5.95 -1.65 -1.10
CA TYR A 64 -7.04 -2.60 -0.91
C TYR A 64 -8.27 -2.23 -1.75
N LYS A 65 -8.70 -0.96 -1.72
CA LYS A 65 -9.79 -0.47 -2.57
C LYS A 65 -9.50 -0.69 -4.06
N SER A 66 -8.28 -0.42 -4.51
CA SER A 66 -7.86 -0.66 -5.89
C SER A 66 -7.90 -2.14 -6.28
N LEU A 67 -7.43 -3.04 -5.41
CA LEU A 67 -7.52 -4.48 -5.63
C LEU A 67 -8.98 -4.94 -5.74
N MET A 68 -9.84 -4.51 -4.82
CA MET A 68 -11.27 -4.86 -4.85
C MET A 68 -11.95 -4.35 -6.12
N TYR A 69 -11.61 -3.14 -6.56
CA TYR A 69 -12.11 -2.59 -7.82
C TYR A 69 -11.69 -3.47 -9.02
N LEU A 70 -10.41 -3.85 -9.08
CA LEU A 70 -9.89 -4.67 -10.18
C LEU A 70 -10.48 -6.07 -10.22
N MET A 71 -10.68 -6.70 -9.05
CA MET A 71 -11.36 -7.99 -8.96
C MET A 71 -12.79 -7.87 -9.51
N ARG A 72 -13.56 -6.89 -9.02
CA ARG A 72 -14.93 -6.66 -9.48
C ARG A 72 -15.01 -6.34 -10.98
N SER A 73 -14.05 -5.59 -11.52
CA SER A 73 -14.04 -5.29 -12.96
C SER A 73 -13.66 -6.50 -13.81
N ASN A 74 -12.78 -7.37 -13.32
CA ASN A 74 -12.38 -8.59 -14.02
C ASN A 74 -13.50 -9.65 -14.01
N ASP A 75 -14.38 -9.65 -13.00
CA ASP A 75 -15.56 -10.53 -12.95
C ASP A 75 -16.66 -10.12 -13.96
N LEU A 76 -16.57 -8.90 -14.52
CA LEU A 76 -17.50 -8.38 -15.54
C LEU A 76 -17.04 -8.62 -16.98
N THR A 77 -15.84 -9.17 -17.17
CA THR A 77 -15.26 -9.59 -18.47
C THR A 77 -15.25 -11.10 -18.58
#